data_AF-A0A6J3BZL2-F1
#
_entry.id   AF-A0A6J3BZL2-F1
#
_cell.length_a   1.000
_cell.length_b   1.000
_cell.length_c   1.000
_cell.angle_alpha   90.00
_cell.angle_beta   90.00
_cell.angle_gamma   90.00
#
_symmetry.space_group_name_H-M   'P 1'
#
loop_
_entity.id
_entity.type
_entity.pdbx_description
1 polymer ?
#
loop_
_entity_poly.entity_id
_entity_poly.type
_entity_poly.pdbx_seq_one_letter_code
_entity_poly.pdbx_strand_id
1 'polypeptide(L)' 'MEHNDGRTSFPMCFIFYTPRDAHMELQVMYAGTQRALAAAVGAPRLLEVREIDELTADWLNEKLKR' A
#
# COMPACT_ATOMS: atom_id res chain seq x y z
N MET A 1 8.03 -14.54 -0.30
CA MET A 1 6.65 -14.93 -0.65
C MET A 1 6.55 -16.43 -0.80
N GLU A 2 7.52 -17.05 -1.47
CA GLU A 2 7.82 -18.47 -1.29
C GLU A 2 8.56 -18.67 0.03
N HIS A 3 8.18 -19.72 0.75
CA HIS A 3 8.78 -20.14 2.00
C HIS A 3 9.65 -21.37 1.76
N ASN A 4 10.61 -21.63 2.65
CA ASN A 4 11.54 -22.76 2.53
C ASN A 4 10.85 -24.14 2.55
N ASP A 5 9.59 -24.21 2.98
CA ASP A 5 8.77 -25.41 2.99
C ASP A 5 7.89 -25.57 1.74
N GLY A 6 8.09 -24.72 0.72
CA GLY A 6 7.36 -24.77 -0.55
C GLY A 6 5.99 -24.07 -0.53
N ARG A 7 5.58 -23.47 0.59
CA ARG A 7 4.35 -22.67 0.62
C ARG A 7 4.54 -21.32 -0.08
N THR A 8 3.47 -20.83 -0.69
CA THR A 8 3.39 -19.47 -1.22
C THR A 8 2.38 -18.66 -0.41
N SER A 9 2.77 -17.46 0.02
CA SER A 9 1.87 -16.51 0.70
C SER A 9 1.55 -15.33 -0.20
N PHE A 10 0.29 -14.90 -0.13
CA PHE A 10 -0.24 -13.72 -0.80
C PHE A 10 -0.67 -12.68 0.25
N PRO A 11 0.27 -11.91 0.82
CA PRO A 11 -0.06 -10.95 1.85
C PRO A 11 -0.95 -9.84 1.29
N MET A 12 -2.08 -9.58 1.96
CA MET A 12 -2.91 -8.42 1.66
C MET A 12 -2.19 -7.14 2.13
N CYS A 13 -2.15 -6.13 1.25
CA CYS A 13 -1.64 -4.81 1.56
C CYS A 13 -2.62 -3.73 1.10
N PHE A 14 -2.55 -2.57 1.75
CA PHE A 14 -3.31 -1.39 1.40
C PHE A 14 -2.36 -0.39 0.75
N ILE A 15 -2.65 0.01 -0.49
CA ILE A 15 -1.86 1.01 -1.20
C ILE A 15 -2.63 2.33 -1.16
N PHE A 16 -2.08 3.29 -0.44
CA PHE A 16 -2.57 4.66 -0.42
C PHE A 16 -1.83 5.49 -1.46
N TYR A 17 -2.43 5.65 -2.63
CA TYR A 17 -1.88 6.50 -3.68
C TYR A 17 -2.44 7.92 -3.55
N THR A 18 -1.54 8.89 -3.32
CA THR A 18 -1.87 10.32 -3.27
C THR A 18 -0.92 11.10 -4.19
N PRO A 19 -1.34 11.39 -5.44
CA PRO A 19 -0.58 12.22 -6.37
C PRO A 19 -0.14 13.52 -5.72
N ARG A 20 1.07 14.02 -6.03
CA ARG A 20 1.57 15.29 -5.46
C ARG A 20 0.73 16.50 -5.86
N ASP A 21 0.16 16.47 -7.05
CA ASP A 21 -0.67 17.50 -7.65
C ASP A 21 -2.16 17.38 -7.28
N ALA A 22 -2.54 16.38 -6.47
CA ALA A 22 -3.89 16.25 -5.97
C ALA A 22 -4.29 17.48 -5.13
N HIS A 23 -5.57 17.87 -5.18
CA HIS A 23 -6.07 18.99 -4.40
C HIS A 23 -5.81 18.79 -2.90
N MET A 24 -5.29 19.82 -2.21
CA MET A 24 -4.87 19.73 -0.80
C MET A 24 -5.99 19.19 0.12
N GLU A 25 -7.22 19.65 -0.07
CA GLU A 25 -8.36 19.18 0.73
C GLU A 25 -8.62 17.67 0.55
N LEU A 26 -8.45 17.15 -0.67
CA LEU A 26 -8.58 15.72 -0.92
C LEU A 26 -7.42 14.96 -0.27
N GLN A 27 -6.18 15.46 -0.38
CA GLN A 27 -5.04 14.83 0.29
C GLN A 27 -5.29 14.68 1.80
N VAL A 28 -5.76 15.74 2.46
CA VAL A 28 -6.09 15.74 3.89
C VAL A 28 -7.23 14.78 4.19
N MET A 29 -8.34 14.84 3.43
CA MET A 29 -9.51 14.00 3.64
C MET A 29 -9.15 12.51 3.60
N TYR A 30 -8.46 12.07 2.54
CA TYR A 30 -8.12 10.66 2.40
C TYR A 30 -6.99 10.22 3.35
N ALA A 31 -6.00 11.08 3.62
CA ALA A 31 -4.95 10.77 4.58
C ALA A 31 -5.50 10.58 6.00
N GLY A 32 -6.56 11.29 6.38
CA GLY A 32 -7.23 11.14 7.66
C GLY A 32 -7.96 9.80 7.82
N THR A 33 -8.44 9.19 6.73
CA THR A 33 -9.26 7.96 6.76
C THR A 33 -8.48 6.69 6.41
N GLN A 34 -7.31 6.79 5.78
CA GLN A 34 -6.55 5.64 5.25
C GLN A 34 -6.30 4.53 6.29
N ARG A 35 -6.00 4.89 7.54
CA ARG A 35 -5.71 3.91 8.60
C ARG A 35 -6.96 3.20 9.08
N ALA A 36 -8.06 3.93 9.22
CA ALA A 36 -9.35 3.35 9.58
C ALA A 36 -9.84 2.38 8.50
N LEU A 37 -9.68 2.76 7.23
CA LEU A 37 -10.02 1.89 6.11
C LEU A 37 -9.12 0.65 6.04
N ALA A 38 -7.79 0.82 6.16
CA ALA A 38 -6.84 -0.29 6.18
C ALA A 38 -7.16 -1.31 7.30
N ALA A 39 -7.55 -0.83 8.47
CA ALA A 39 -8.01 -1.67 9.57
C ALA A 39 -9.34 -2.39 9.24
N ALA A 40 -10.31 -1.67 8.68
CA ALA A 40 -11.62 -2.22 8.33
C ALA A 40 -11.54 -3.32 7.25
N VAL A 41 -10.59 -3.22 6.31
CA VAL A 41 -10.38 -4.24 5.28
C VAL A 41 -9.39 -5.33 5.69
N GLY A 42 -8.85 -5.29 6.91
CA GLY A 42 -7.89 -6.28 7.41
C GLY A 42 -6.55 -6.28 6.65
N ALA A 43 -6.13 -5.12 6.13
CA ALA A 43 -4.88 -4.96 5.39
C ALA A 43 -3.83 -4.25 6.29
N PRO A 44 -3.05 -4.98 7.10
CA PRO A 44 -2.15 -4.39 8.09
C PRO A 44 -0.94 -3.67 7.45
N ARG A 45 -0.62 -3.99 6.19
CA ARG A 45 0.50 -3.39 5.46
C ARG A 45 0.02 -2.20 4.65
N LEU A 46 0.05 -1.02 5.27
CA LEU A 46 -0.20 0.26 4.62
C LEU A 46 1.07 0.75 3.90
N LEU A 47 0.98 0.93 2.58
CA LEU A 47 2.04 1.44 1.73
C LEU A 47 1.56 2.76 1.10
N GLU A 48 2.42 3.76 1.05
CA GLU A 48 2.09 5.07 0.46
C GLU A 48 2.88 5.27 -0.84
N VAL A 49 2.21 5.80 -1.87
CA VAL A 49 2.82 6.14 -3.16
C VAL A 49 2.38 7.54 -3.57
N ARG A 50 3.32 8.35 -4.07
CA ARG A 50 3.05 9.72 -4.52
C ARG A 50 3.24 9.93 -6.01
N GLU A 51 4.06 9.10 -6.65
CA GLU A 51 4.27 9.09 -8.09
C GLU A 51 3.75 7.76 -8.67
N ILE A 52 2.93 7.82 -9.72
CA ILE A 52 2.36 6.59 -10.29
C ILE A 52 3.44 5.68 -10.89
N ASP A 53 4.51 6.27 -11.42
CA ASP A 53 5.64 5.55 -12.00
C ASP A 53 6.45 4.77 -10.96
N GLU A 54 6.34 5.11 -9.68
CA GLU A 54 6.94 4.34 -8.58
C GLU A 54 6.13 3.07 -8.26
N LEU A 55 4.83 3.03 -8.60
CA LEU A 55 3.95 1.89 -8.33
C LEU A 55 4.18 0.76 -9.33
N THR A 56 5.30 0.06 -9.15
CA THR A 56 5.73 -1.06 -10.00
C THR A 56 5.66 -2.40 -9.25
N ALA A 57 5.67 -3.50 -10.01
CA ALA A 57 5.74 -4.84 -9.43
C ALA A 57 7.02 -5.03 -8.60
N ASP A 58 8.16 -4.50 -9.06
CA ASP A 58 9.43 -4.60 -8.35
C ASP A 58 9.40 -3.82 -7.03
N TRP A 59 8.87 -2.58 -7.06
CA TRP A 59 8.66 -1.79 -5.85
C TRP A 59 7.75 -2.52 -4.85
N LEU A 60 6.62 -3.05 -5.32
CA LEU A 60 5.67 -3.75 -4.46
C LEU A 60 6.30 -5.00 -3.85
N ASN A 61 7.01 -5.79 -4.66
CA ASN A 61 7.74 -6.96 -4.19
C ASN A 61 8.81 -6.60 -3.16
N GLU A 62 9.53 -5.48 -3.34
CA GLU A 62 10.48 -4.97 -2.35
C GLU A 62 9.78 -4.64 -1.02
N LYS A 63 8.64 -3.93 -1.05
CA LYS A 63 7.87 -3.60 0.16
C LYS A 63 7.29 -4.83 0.86
N LEU A 64 6.99 -5.89 0.12
CA LEU A 64 6.42 -7.14 0.65
C LEU A 64 7.47 -8.18 1.09
N LYS A 65 8.76 -7.99 0.77
CA LYS A 65 9.85 -8.90 1.16
C LYS A 65 10.22 -8.88 2.66
N ARG A 66 9.64 -7.98 3.45
CA ARG A 66 9.82 -7.92 4.92
C ARG A 66 8.84 -8.81 5.67
#